data_AF-A0A4C1ZSX9-F1
#
_entry.id   AF-A0A4C1ZSX9-F1
#
_cell.length_a   1.000
_cell.length_b   1.000
_cell.length_c   1.000
_cell.angle_alpha   90.00
_cell.angle_beta   90.00
_cell.angle_gamma   90.00
#
_symmetry.space_group_name_H-M   'P 1'
#
loop_
_entity.id
_entity.type
_entity.pdbx_description
1 polymer ?
#
loop_
_entity_poly.entity_id
_entity_poly.type
_entity_poly.pdbx_seq_one_letter_code
_entity_poly.pdbx_strand_id
1 'polypeptide(L)'
;MVYGDCIEAYSCLAALLQSGLPPRLLAFIEPFPSRDPLAMRVNCFNNETVDKRVQKSIEDLGITAYRRCTLVGWTISGSLISAVKLLSPKKELVLPCFALFYYGVNGMDLRTFKGT
;
A
#
# COMPACT_ATOMS: atom_id res chain seq x y z
N MET A 1 -4.48 -5.13 -3.94
CA MET A 1 -3.44 -4.13 -3.64
C MET A 1 -3.47 -3.83 -2.15
N VAL A 2 -2.32 -3.86 -1.49
CA VAL A 2 -2.18 -3.50 -0.08
C VAL A 2 -1.39 -2.20 -0.02
N TYR A 3 -1.93 -1.17 0.63
CA TYR A 3 -1.31 0.15 0.77
C TYR A 3 -1.00 0.42 2.23
N GLY A 4 0.26 0.66 2.59
CA GLY A 4 0.67 0.99 3.95
C GLY A 4 2.13 0.66 4.24
N ASP A 5 2.63 1.14 5.38
CA ASP A 5 3.99 0.91 5.89
C ASP A 5 4.03 0.37 7.33
N CYS A 6 2.87 0.00 7.89
CA CYS A 6 2.74 -0.56 9.23
C CYS A 6 2.74 -2.10 9.25
N ILE A 7 2.92 -2.70 10.43
CA ILE A 7 2.97 -4.16 10.61
C ILE A 7 1.69 -4.85 10.13
N GLU A 8 0.54 -4.20 10.28
CA GLU A 8 -0.77 -4.69 9.85
C GLU A 8 -0.83 -4.85 8.32
N ALA A 9 -0.19 -3.95 7.56
CA ALA A 9 -0.12 -4.05 6.11
C ALA A 9 0.69 -5.28 5.67
N TYR A 10 1.84 -5.54 6.32
CA TYR A 10 2.64 -6.74 6.04
C TYR A 10 1.91 -8.03 6.47
N SER A 11 1.22 -7.99 7.61
CA SER A 11 0.38 -9.10 8.08
C SER A 11 -0.76 -9.40 7.10
N CYS A 12 -1.41 -8.38 6.56
CA CYS A 12 -2.42 -8.51 5.51
C CYS A 12 -1.84 -9.18 4.26
N LEU A 13 -0.67 -8.74 3.81
CA LEU A 13 0.00 -9.33 2.65
C LEU A 13 0.29 -10.83 2.88
N ALA A 14 0.77 -11.19 4.07
CA ALA A 14 1.00 -12.58 4.45
C ALA A 14 -0.30 -13.41 4.49
N ALA A 15 -1.38 -12.85 5.03
CA ALA A 15 -2.68 -13.51 5.06
C ALA A 15 -3.25 -13.75 3.65
N LEU A 16 -3.09 -12.80 2.72
CA LEU A 16 -3.49 -12.95 1.33
C LEU A 16 -2.69 -14.05 0.62
N LEU A 17 -1.39 -14.17 0.90
CA LEU A 17 -0.58 -15.27 0.39
C LEU A 17 -1.05 -16.62 0.95
N GLN A 18 -1.31 -16.69 2.25
CA GLN A 18 -1.77 -17.91 2.93
C GLN A 18 -3.17 -18.34 2.49
N SER A 19 -4.03 -17.41 2.09
CA SER A 19 -5.34 -17.73 1.52
C SER A 19 -5.27 -18.28 0.09
N GLY A 20 -4.07 -18.38 -0.50
CA GLY A 20 -3.83 -18.97 -1.81
C GLY A 20 -3.79 -17.97 -2.96
N LEU A 21 -3.78 -16.65 -2.69
CA LEU A 21 -3.61 -15.67 -3.77
C LEU A 21 -2.19 -15.75 -4.34
N PRO A 22 -2.05 -15.86 -5.68
CA PRO A 22 -0.74 -15.93 -6.28
C PRO A 22 -0.02 -14.57 -6.16
N PRO A 23 1.27 -14.55 -5.78
CA PRO A 23 2.05 -13.32 -5.56
C PRO A 23 1.99 -12.30 -6.71
N ARG A 24 1.99 -12.78 -7.96
CA ARG A 24 1.92 -11.95 -9.18
C ARG A 24 0.68 -11.08 -9.30
N LEU A 25 -0.40 -11.40 -8.57
CA LEU A 25 -1.64 -10.61 -8.53
C LEU A 25 -1.64 -9.59 -7.37
N LEU A 26 -0.64 -9.67 -6.50
CA LEU A 26 -0.49 -8.78 -5.36
C LEU A 26 0.42 -7.61 -5.74
N ALA A 27 -0.01 -6.42 -5.31
CA ALA A 27 0.80 -5.22 -5.36
C ALA A 27 0.85 -4.64 -3.95
N PHE A 28 2.06 -4.36 -3.47
CA PHE A 28 2.32 -3.72 -2.18
C PHE A 28 2.77 -2.28 -2.43
N ILE A 29 2.06 -1.32 -1.85
CA ILE A 29 2.32 0.10 -2.03
C ILE A 29 2.78 0.69 -0.70
N GLU A 30 4.05 1.09 -0.65
CA GLU A 30 4.63 1.74 0.52
C GLU A 30 4.43 3.27 0.40
N PRO A 31 3.70 3.90 1.34
CA PRO A 31 3.48 5.33 1.35
C PRO A 31 4.79 6.11 1.50
N PHE A 32 4.79 7.35 1.01
CA PHE A 32 5.84 8.30 1.35
C PHE A 32 5.47 9.04 2.65
N PRO A 33 6.38 9.25 3.61
CA PRO A 33 6.10 10.07 4.79
C PRO A 33 5.64 11.46 4.32
N SER A 34 4.36 11.75 4.57
CA SER A 34 3.63 12.85 3.96
C SER A 34 3.82 14.19 4.67
N ARG A 35 4.58 14.23 5.77
CA ARG A 35 4.67 15.43 6.62
C ARG A 35 6.00 16.16 6.59
N ASP A 36 7.09 15.49 6.20
CA ASP A 36 8.39 16.12 6.06
C ASP A 36 9.26 15.34 5.07
N PRO A 37 9.59 15.91 3.90
CA PRO A 37 10.51 15.32 2.93
C PRO A 37 11.94 15.10 3.47
N LEU A 38 12.31 15.79 4.56
CA LEU A 38 13.59 15.70 5.25
C LEU A 38 13.53 14.75 6.45
N ALA A 39 12.35 14.32 6.89
CA ALA A 39 12.24 13.35 7.96
C ALA A 39 12.77 11.99 7.49
N MET A 40 13.72 11.47 8.26
CA MET A 40 14.24 10.12 8.06
C MET A 40 13.09 9.14 8.22
N ARG A 41 12.84 8.31 7.20
CA ARG A 41 11.81 7.25 7.25
C ARG A 41 12.12 6.32 8.41
N VAL A 42 11.29 6.34 9.44
CA VAL A 42 11.28 5.31 10.49
C VAL A 42 10.36 4.19 10.00
N ASN A 43 10.94 3.06 9.59
CA ASN A 43 10.15 1.89 9.20
C ASN A 43 9.48 1.27 10.44
N CYS A 44 8.39 0.52 10.23
CA CYS A 44 7.64 -0.11 11.33
C CYS A 44 8.43 -1.17 12.12
N PHE A 45 9.58 -1.62 11.63
CA PHE A 45 10.46 -2.56 12.33
C PHE A 45 11.48 -1.86 13.22
N ASN A 46 11.58 -0.53 13.16
CA ASN A 46 12.62 0.28 13.80
C ASN A 46 14.05 -0.26 13.53
N ASN A 47 14.25 -0.94 12.40
CA ASN A 47 15.48 -1.64 12.07
C ASN A 47 15.63 -1.75 10.55
N GLU A 48 16.60 -1.01 9.99
CA GLU A 48 16.84 -0.99 8.54
C GLU A 48 17.24 -2.35 7.95
N THR A 49 17.92 -3.20 8.71
CA THR A 49 18.32 -4.53 8.24
C THR A 49 17.10 -5.42 8.08
N VAL A 50 16.17 -5.35 9.03
CA VAL A 50 14.89 -6.07 8.97
C VAL A 50 14.06 -5.53 7.80
N ASP A 51 13.91 -4.21 7.68
CA ASP A 51 13.19 -3.58 6.57
C ASP A 51 13.72 -4.03 5.20
N LYS A 52 15.03 -3.98 4.98
CA LYS A 52 15.66 -4.43 3.72
C LYS A 52 15.40 -5.90 3.44
N ARG A 53 15.44 -6.77 4.45
CA ARG A 53 15.16 -8.21 4.29
C ARG A 53 13.70 -8.46 3.95
N VAL A 54 12.77 -7.78 4.61
CA VAL A 54 11.34 -7.89 4.33
C VAL A 54 11.04 -7.42 2.91
N GLN A 55 11.56 -6.26 2.49
CA GLN A 55 11.38 -5.73 1.14
C GLN A 55 11.93 -6.69 0.09
N LYS A 56 13.16 -7.20 0.30
CA LYS A 56 13.74 -8.20 -0.60
C LYS A 56 12.88 -9.47 -0.67
N SER A 57 12.36 -9.95 0.46
CA SER A 57 11.48 -11.12 0.48
C SER A 57 10.19 -10.90 -0.30
N ILE A 58 9.61 -9.69 -0.27
CA ILE A 58 8.42 -9.35 -1.05
C ILE A 58 8.73 -9.41 -2.56
N GLU A 59 9.87 -8.86 -2.98
CA GLU A 59 10.33 -8.88 -4.36
C GLU A 59 10.64 -10.32 -4.82
N ASP A 60 11.36 -11.10 -4.01
CA ASP A 60 11.74 -12.49 -4.30
C ASP A 60 10.51 -13.41 -4.42
N LEU A 61 9.41 -13.10 -3.72
CA LEU A 61 8.12 -13.81 -3.85
C LEU A 61 7.39 -13.48 -5.17
N GLY A 62 7.85 -12.49 -5.94
CA GLY A 62 7.20 -12.03 -7.17
C GLY A 62 6.03 -11.08 -6.96
N ILE A 63 5.96 -10.43 -5.79
CA ILE A 63 4.98 -9.39 -5.49
C ILE A 63 5.48 -8.07 -6.07
N THR A 64 4.60 -7.32 -6.74
CA THR A 64 5.01 -6.00 -7.28
C THR A 64 5.01 -4.96 -6.16
N ALA A 65 6.19 -4.43 -5.81
CA ALA A 65 6.31 -3.39 -4.80
C ALA A 65 6.46 -1.99 -5.42
N TYR A 66 5.65 -1.03 -4.98
CA TYR A 66 5.76 0.38 -5.35
C TYR A 66 6.09 1.20 -4.11
N ARG A 67 7.24 1.88 -4.12
CA ARG A 67 7.70 2.64 -2.96
C ARG A 67 7.50 4.14 -3.13
N ARG A 68 7.39 4.84 -2.00
CA ARG A 68 7.27 6.30 -1.94
C ARG A 68 6.08 6.80 -2.77
N CYS A 69 4.97 6.07 -2.75
CA CYS A 69 3.79 6.40 -3.55
C CYS A 69 2.66 6.88 -2.66
N THR A 70 2.05 8.02 -2.99
CA THR A 70 0.89 8.54 -2.27
C THR A 70 -0.39 8.12 -2.99
N LEU A 71 -1.35 7.55 -2.27
CA LEU A 71 -2.67 7.29 -2.81
C LEU A 71 -3.40 8.61 -3.09
N VAL A 72 -3.79 8.84 -4.35
CA VAL A 72 -4.53 10.04 -4.78
C VAL A 72 -6.03 9.74 -4.85
N GLY A 73 -6.39 8.53 -5.27
CA GLY A 73 -7.78 8.10 -5.38
C GLY A 73 -7.91 6.77 -6.11
N TRP A 74 -9.14 6.41 -6.44
CA TRP A 74 -9.46 5.18 -7.17
C TRP A 74 -10.65 5.41 -8.10
N THR A 75 -10.75 4.56 -9.12
CA THR A 75 -11.87 4.51 -10.06
C THR A 75 -12.76 3.33 -9.73
N ILE A 76 -14.06 3.53 -9.86
CA ILE A 76 -15.09 2.52 -9.63
C ILE A 76 -15.79 2.23 -10.95
N SER A 77 -16.06 0.96 -11.23
CA SER A 77 -16.87 0.51 -12.35
C SER A 77 -18.00 -0.37 -11.80
N GLY A 78 -19.24 0.15 -11.84
CA GLY A 78 -20.36 -0.45 -11.12
C GLY A 78 -20.19 -0.29 -9.61
N SER A 79 -20.12 -1.42 -8.89
CA SER A 79 -19.89 -1.46 -7.43
C SER A 79 -18.47 -1.87 -7.05
N LEU A 80 -17.57 -2.06 -8.03
CA LEU A 80 -16.23 -2.58 -7.81
C LEU A 80 -15.16 -1.54 -8.14
N ILE A 81 -14.07 -1.55 -7.38
CA ILE A 81 -12.86 -0.81 -7.76
C ILE A 81 -12.31 -1.44 -9.05
N SER A 82 -11.91 -0.58 -9.99
CA SER A 82 -11.30 -1.00 -11.26
C SER A 82 -9.85 -0.51 -11.41
N ALA A 83 -9.52 0.64 -10.82
CA ALA A 83 -8.17 1.19 -10.85
C ALA A 83 -7.86 2.01 -9.60
N VAL A 84 -6.57 2.08 -9.25
CA VAL A 84 -6.03 2.94 -8.19
C VAL A 84 -5.06 3.94 -8.82
N LYS A 85 -5.19 5.22 -8.45
CA LYS A 85 -4.31 6.30 -8.86
C LYS A 85 -3.33 6.62 -7.73
N LEU A 86 -2.04 6.48 -8.03
CA LEU A 86 -0.93 6.76 -7.13
C LEU A 86 -0.08 7.90 -7.68
N LEU A 87 0.43 8.75 -6.80
CA LEU A 87 1.45 9.73 -7.12
C LEU A 87 2.81 9.22 -6.64
N SER A 88 3.70 8.93 -7.58
CA SER A 88 5.11 8.66 -7.29
C SER A 88 5.92 9.97 -7.40
N PRO A 89 7.17 10.03 -6.91
CA PRO A 89 7.97 11.25 -6.96
C PRO A 89 8.24 11.78 -8.38
N LYS A 90 8.12 10.91 -9.40
CA LYS A 90 8.47 11.25 -10.79
C LYS A 90 7.24 11.36 -11.71
N LYS A 91 6.13 10.71 -11.36
CA LYS A 91 4.93 10.63 -12.21
C LYS A 91 3.71 10.09 -11.47
N GLU A 92 2.56 10.36 -12.05
CA GLU A 92 1.32 9.66 -11.72
C GLU A 92 1.34 8.22 -12.26
N LEU A 93 0.78 7.28 -11.50
CA LEU A 93 0.60 5.88 -11.86
C LEU A 93 -0.89 5.54 -11.74
N VAL A 94 -1.45 4.93 -12.78
CA VAL A 94 -2.80 4.36 -12.75
C VAL A 94 -2.67 2.85 -12.89
N LEU A 95 -3.02 2.13 -11.83
CA LEU A 95 -2.84 0.68 -11.74
C LEU A 95 -4.20 -0.01 -11.72
N PRO A 96 -4.41 -1.07 -12.51
CA PRO A 96 -5.62 -1.87 -12.41
C PRO A 96 -5.69 -2.50 -11.01
N CYS A 97 -6.86 -2.47 -10.40
CA CYS A 97 -7.04 -2.93 -9.03
C CYS A 97 -8.46 -3.42 -8.82
N PHE A 98 -8.60 -4.65 -8.31
CA PHE A 98 -9.88 -5.24 -7.96
C PHE A 98 -10.26 -5.01 -6.49
N ALA A 99 -9.27 -5.06 -5.60
CA ALA A 99 -9.44 -4.88 -4.16
C ALA A 99 -8.28 -4.07 -3.58
N LEU A 100 -8.62 -3.06 -2.77
CA LEU A 100 -7.66 -2.20 -2.09
C LEU A 100 -7.79 -2.39 -0.57
N PHE A 101 -6.70 -2.79 0.07
CA PHE A 101 -6.57 -2.84 1.53
C PHE A 101 -5.72 -1.65 1.97
N TYR A 102 -6.31 -0.71 2.70
CA TYR A 102 -5.69 0.58 3.02
C TYR A 102 -5.31 0.68 4.51
N TYR A 103 -4.04 0.99 4.76
CA TYR A 103 -3.42 1.14 6.08
C TYR A 103 -2.63 2.48 6.16
N GLY A 104 -3.12 3.55 5.54
CA GLY A 104 -2.46 4.86 5.56
C GLY A 104 -2.82 5.72 6.78
N VAL A 105 -1.93 6.64 7.14
CA VAL A 105 -1.96 7.46 8.39
C VAL A 105 -2.96 8.63 8.36
N ASN A 106 -3.58 8.93 7.21
CA ASN A 106 -4.63 9.95 7.18
C ASN A 106 -5.90 9.38 7.80
N GLY A 107 -6.11 9.81 9.04
CA GLY A 107 -7.25 9.46 9.88
C GLY A 107 -8.54 9.49 9.08
N MET A 108 -9.26 8.38 9.16
CA MET A 108 -10.68 8.38 8.88
C MET A 108 -11.28 9.54 9.68
N ASP A 109 -11.72 10.59 9.00
CA ASP A 109 -12.78 11.37 9.62
C ASP A 109 -13.98 10.43 9.62
N LEU A 110 -14.27 9.83 10.76
CA LEU A 110 -15.47 9.02 10.99
C LEU A 110 -16.76 9.80 10.63
N ARG A 111 -16.69 11.12 10.42
CA ARG A 111 -17.78 11.93 9.86
C ARG A 111 -18.09 11.65 8.39
N THR A 112 -17.23 10.98 7.62
CA THR A 112 -17.57 10.55 6.25
C THR A 112 -18.55 9.37 6.22
N PHE A 113 -18.75 8.69 7.35
CA PHE A 113 -19.79 7.65 7.51
C PHE A 113 -21.14 8.20 8.03
N LYS A 114 -21.28 9.51 8.25
CA LYS A 114 -22.56 10.12 8.58
C LYS A 114 -23.36 10.47 7.32
N GLY A 115 -24.25 9.56 6.96
CA GLY A 115 -25.65 9.83 6.57
C GLY A 115 -25.91 10.61 5.28
N THR A 116 -26.35 9.89 4.25
CA THR A 116 -27.59 10.27 3.55
C THR A 116 -28.80 9.92 4.40
#